data_AF-A0A1S7FYQ9-F1
#
_entry.id   AF-A0A1S7FYQ9-F1
#
_cell.length_a   1.000
_cell.length_b   1.000
_cell.length_c   1.000
_cell.angle_alpha   90.00
_cell.angle_beta   90.00
_cell.angle_gamma   90.00
#
_symmetry.space_group_name_H-M   'P 1'
#
loop_
_entity.id
_entity.type
_entity.pdbx_description
1 polymer ?
#
loop_
_entity_poly.entity_id
_entity_poly.type
_entity_poly.pdbx_seq_one_letter_code
_entity_poly.pdbx_strand_id
1 'polypeptide(L)' 'MPYTFSQAETYDEISKFLNENGYSETTYAEMSTVVPDIEMPDDVWIFGPQFTVETCLFRDVLNICEVDE' A
#
# COMPACT_ATOMS: atom_id res chain seq x y z
N MET A 1 -6.85 16.96 -7.28
CA MET A 1 -5.53 17.44 -7.76
C MET A 1 -5.41 17.01 -9.22
N PRO A 2 -5.10 17.91 -10.18
CA PRO A 2 -5.00 17.50 -11.57
C PRO A 2 -3.73 16.67 -11.75
N TYR A 3 -3.90 15.47 -12.28
CA TYR A 3 -2.82 14.58 -12.71
C TYR A 3 -1.97 15.34 -13.74
N THR A 4 -0.71 15.62 -13.45
CA THR A 4 0.15 16.31 -14.43
C THR A 4 0.63 15.30 -15.47
N PHE A 5 0.80 15.71 -16.73
CA PHE A 5 1.26 14.81 -17.81
C PHE A 5 2.53 14.02 -17.44
N SER A 6 3.45 14.63 -16.68
CA SER A 6 4.66 13.96 -16.18
C SER A 6 4.38 12.83 -15.19
N GLN A 7 3.33 12.93 -14.38
CA GLN A 7 2.94 11.88 -13.44
C GLN A 7 2.33 10.69 -14.18
N ALA A 8 1.57 10.94 -15.25
CA ALA A 8 1.02 9.89 -16.09
C ALA A 8 2.11 9.08 -16.79
N GLU A 9 3.06 9.75 -17.44
CA GLU A 9 4.17 9.08 -18.12
C GLU A 9 5.01 8.26 -17.15
N THR A 10 5.32 8.82 -15.98
CA THR A 10 6.08 8.12 -14.93
C THR A 10 5.31 6.88 -14.44
N TYR A 11 4.01 7.03 -14.20
CA TYR A 11 3.16 5.92 -13.76
C TYR A 11 3.11 4.82 -14.82
N ASP A 12 2.91 5.16 -16.09
CA ASP A 12 2.85 4.18 -17.19
C ASP A 12 4.15 3.40 -17.33
N GLU A 13 5.31 4.06 -17.23
CA GLU A 13 6.62 3.41 -17.28
C GLU A 13 6.84 2.44 -16.12
N ILE A 14 6.52 2.85 -14.89
CA ILE A 14 6.64 2.02 -13.69
C ILE A 14 5.70 0.82 -13.77
N SER A 15 4.42 1.06 -14.08
CA SER A 15 3.40 0.01 -14.20
C SER A 15 3.76 -1.00 -15.27
N LYS A 16 4.27 -0.54 -16.42
CA LYS A 16 4.74 -1.45 -17.47
C LYS A 16 5.88 -2.33 -16.99
N PHE A 17 6.92 -1.74 -16.40
CA PHE A 17 8.08 -2.48 -15.90
C PHE A 17 7.68 -3.54 -14.86
N LEU A 18 6.82 -3.18 -13.91
CA LEU A 18 6.37 -4.10 -12.86
C LEU A 18 5.51 -5.25 -13.43
N ASN A 19 4.60 -4.95 -14.36
CA ASN A 19 3.82 -5.98 -15.05
C ASN A 19 4.70 -6.97 -15.82
N GLU A 20 5.74 -6.49 -16.51
CA GLU A 20 6.71 -7.34 -17.22
C GLU A 20 7.51 -8.26 -16.27
N ASN A 21 7.64 -7.87 -14.99
CA ASN A 21 8.27 -8.69 -13.95
C ASN A 21 7.26 -9.57 -13.17
N GLY A 22 6.00 -9.63 -13.61
CA GLY A 22 4.98 -10.51 -13.04
C GLY A 22 4.24 -9.94 -11.82
N TYR A 23 4.43 -8.65 -11.52
CA TYR A 23 3.62 -7.98 -10.49
C TYR A 23 2.27 -7.57 -11.05
N SER A 24 1.25 -7.48 -10.19
CA SER A 24 -0.08 -6.99 -10.54
C SER A 24 -0.42 -5.78 -9.68
N GLU A 25 -1.00 -4.77 -10.30
CA GLU A 25 -1.42 -3.58 -9.58
C GLU A 25 -2.67 -3.85 -8.74
N THR A 26 -2.66 -3.37 -7.51
CA THR A 26 -3.78 -3.46 -6.58
C THR A 26 -4.73 -2.28 -6.81
N THR A 27 -6.03 -2.55 -6.90
CA THR A 27 -7.06 -1.51 -7.01
C THR A 27 -7.25 -0.77 -5.68
N TYR A 28 -7.82 0.43 -5.74
CA TYR A 28 -8.19 1.18 -4.52
C TYR A 28 -9.10 0.40 -3.56
N ALA A 29 -10.00 -0.42 -4.10
CA ALA A 29 -10.89 -1.25 -3.30
C ALA A 29 -10.12 -2.37 -2.57
N GLU A 30 -9.17 -3.00 -3.26
CA GLU A 30 -8.32 -4.03 -2.67
C GLU A 30 -7.38 -3.44 -1.61
N MET A 31 -6.80 -2.24 -1.85
CA MET A 31 -5.97 -1.54 -0.85
C MET A 31 -6.76 -1.20 0.42
N SER A 32 -8.03 -0.85 0.29
CA SER A 32 -8.93 -0.53 1.42
C SER A 32 -9.49 -1.77 2.13
N THR A 33 -9.15 -2.98 1.66
CA THR A 33 -9.66 -4.21 2.27
C THR A 33 -9.05 -4.41 3.65
N VAL A 34 -9.91 -4.67 4.64
CA VAL A 34 -9.51 -4.96 6.02
C VAL A 34 -8.83 -6.32 6.08
N VAL A 35 -7.65 -6.36 6.68
CA VAL A 35 -6.95 -7.62 6.96
C VAL A 35 -7.52 -8.17 8.26
N PRO A 36 -8.15 -9.36 8.24
CA PRO A 36 -8.70 -9.95 9.46
C PRO A 36 -7.59 -10.30 10.44
N ASP A 37 -7.96 -10.33 11.73
CA ASP A 37 -7.10 -10.80 12.83
C ASP A 37 -5.82 -9.98 13.08
N ILE A 38 -5.72 -8.78 12.50
CA ILE A 38 -4.70 -7.77 12.83
C ILE A 38 -5.39 -6.54 13.39
N GLU A 39 -5.06 -6.21 14.65
CA GLU A 39 -5.53 -4.99 15.30
C GLU A 39 -4.61 -3.81 14.98
N MET A 40 -5.21 -2.64 14.77
CA MET A 40 -4.45 -1.40 14.62
C MET A 40 -3.95 -0.94 16.00
N PRO A 41 -2.68 -0.52 16.14
CA PRO A 41 -2.19 0.04 17.40
C PRO A 41 -3.01 1.26 17.83
N ASP A 42 -3.33 1.33 19.13
CA ASP A 42 -4.20 2.36 19.71
C ASP A 42 -3.68 3.80 19.53
N ASP A 43 -2.39 3.98 19.25
CA ASP A 43 -1.70 5.25 19.12
C ASP A 43 -1.38 5.65 17.67
N VAL A 44 -1.71 4.81 16.68
CA VAL A 44 -1.44 5.08 15.26
C VAL A 44 -2.75 5.19 14.47
N TRP A 45 -3.20 6.42 14.22
CA TRP A 45 -4.50 6.69 13.57
C TRP A 45 -4.38 7.39 12.20
N ILE A 46 -3.21 7.31 11.55
CA ILE A 46 -2.97 8.03 10.28
C ILE A 46 -3.93 7.57 9.18
N PHE A 47 -4.28 6.27 9.16
CA PHE A 47 -5.11 5.64 8.13
C PHE A 47 -6.47 5.16 8.66
N GLY A 48 -6.85 5.60 9.86
CA GLY A 48 -8.07 5.18 10.54
C GLY A 48 -7.88 3.95 11.45
N PRO A 49 -8.97 3.46 12.07
CA PRO A 49 -8.91 2.47 13.14
C PRO A 49 -8.81 1.01 12.64
N GLN A 50 -8.97 0.77 11.34
CA GLN A 50 -8.96 -0.57 10.76
C GLN A 50 -7.62 -0.84 10.09
N PHE A 51 -7.07 -2.02 10.33
CA PHE A 51 -5.87 -2.47 9.66
C PHE A 51 -6.22 -2.97 8.25
N THR A 52 -5.67 -2.33 7.22
CA THR A 52 -5.97 -2.61 5.81
C THR A 52 -4.75 -3.12 5.04
N VAL A 53 -4.95 -3.60 3.81
CA VAL A 53 -3.84 -3.96 2.89
C VAL A 53 -2.90 -2.77 2.65
N GLU A 54 -3.43 -1.55 2.54
CA GLU A 54 -2.61 -0.33 2.47
C GLU A 54 -1.73 -0.19 3.73
N THR A 55 -2.29 -0.49 4.91
CA THR A 55 -1.53 -0.46 6.17
C THR A 55 -0.40 -1.48 6.18
N CYS A 56 -0.58 -2.68 5.62
CA CYS A 56 0.52 -3.65 5.44
C CYS A 56 1.68 -3.07 4.63
N LEU A 57 1.37 -2.46 3.48
CA LEU A 57 2.39 -1.90 2.59
C LEU A 57 3.19 -0.79 3.28
N PHE A 58 2.51 0.08 4.05
CA PHE A 58 3.20 1.08 4.87
C PHE A 58 4.02 0.45 6.00
N ARG A 59 3.53 -0.61 6.64
CA ARG A 59 4.20 -1.32 7.74
C ARG A 59 5.50 -1.98 7.27
N ASP A 60 5.49 -2.60 6.10
CA ASP A 60 6.66 -3.25 5.49
C ASP A 60 7.70 -2.23 5.02
N VAL A 61 7.28 -1.11 4.43
CA VAL A 61 8.18 -0.03 3.98
C VAL A 61 8.82 0.72 5.17
N LEU A 62 8.13 0.79 6.31
CA LEU A 62 8.64 1.47 7.52
C LEU A 62 9.39 0.54 8.48
N ASN A 63 9.57 -0.74 8.15
CA ASN A 63 10.30 -1.71 8.98
C ASN A 63 9.70 -1.86 10.41
N ILE A 64 8.38 -1.68 10.56
CA ILE A 64 7.68 -1.73 11.86
C ILE A 64 7.38 -3.17 12.30
N CYS A 65 7.57 -4.15 11.41
CA CYS A 65 7.69 -5.55 11.79
C CYS A 65 9.13 -5.86 12.21
N GLU A 66 9.54 -5.44 13.42
CA GLU A 66 10.51 -6.27 14.13
C GLU A 66 9.80 -7.62 14.37
N VAL A 67 10.24 -8.65 13.64
CA VAL A 67 9.92 -10.02 14.00
C VAL A 67 10.69 -10.27 15.28
N ASP A 68 10.04 -10.11 16.43
CA ASP A 68 10.58 -10.63 17.68
C ASP A 68 10.79 -12.15 17.48
N GLU A 69 12.05 -12.58 17.51
CA GLU A 69 12.46 -14.00 17.57
C GLU A 69 12.04 -14.68 18.87
#